data_AF-A0A537V2F6-F1
#
_entry.id   AF-A0A537V2F6-F1
#
_cell.length_a   1.000
_cell.length_b   1.000
_cell.length_c   1.000
_cell.angle_alpha   90.00
_cell.angle_beta   90.00
_cell.angle_gamma   90.00
#
_symmetry.space_group_name_H-M   'P 1'
#
loop_
_entity.id
_entity.type
_entity.pdbx_description
1 polymer ?
#
loop_
_entity_poly.entity_id
_entity_poly.type
_entity_poly.pdbx_seq_one_letter_code
_entity_poly.pdbx_strand_id
1 'polypeptide(L)'
;MRIIIAFASVLLSGAALADSVRHPSVPERLWGTWAPSADLCTDSKSTFVVSAKGYVTSQANCAIQWVTETAGADGPIYSAHMRCASRAEPQETSEVNQIIVSNDRGQLSAGPDFKDLKSYRLCPTN
;
A
#
# COMPACT_ATOMS: atom_id res chain seq x y z
N MET A 1 -26.26 33.65 49.00
CA MET A 1 -25.29 32.55 48.82
C MET A 1 -25.37 32.13 47.35
N ARG A 2 -24.38 32.47 46.52
CA ARG A 2 -24.38 32.21 45.06
C ARG A 2 -23.55 30.95 44.79
N ILE A 3 -24.17 29.89 44.27
CA ILE A 3 -23.50 28.64 43.89
C ILE A 3 -23.07 28.78 42.43
N ILE A 4 -21.76 28.80 42.18
CA ILE A 4 -21.18 28.77 40.84
C ILE A 4 -20.94 27.30 40.49
N ILE A 5 -21.71 26.76 39.55
CA ILE A 5 -21.52 25.40 39.03
C ILE A 5 -20.51 25.50 37.89
N ALA A 6 -19.28 25.07 38.13
CA ALA A 6 -18.26 24.92 37.09
C ALA A 6 -18.52 23.63 36.32
N PHE A 7 -18.96 23.75 35.07
CA PHE A 7 -19.01 22.63 34.12
C PHE A 7 -17.60 22.37 33.58
N ALA A 8 -16.94 21.35 34.11
CA ALA A 8 -15.69 20.84 33.56
C ALA A 8 -16.01 19.95 32.35
N SER A 9 -15.83 20.50 31.14
CA SER A 9 -15.94 19.74 29.89
C SER A 9 -14.74 18.80 29.77
N VAL A 10 -14.94 17.51 30.06
CA VAL A 10 -13.94 16.48 29.75
C VAL A 10 -13.97 16.28 28.24
N LEU A 11 -13.04 16.92 27.53
CA LEU A 11 -12.77 16.59 26.13
C LEU A 11 -12.09 15.21 26.11
N LEU A 12 -12.89 14.15 25.97
CA LEU A 12 -12.36 12.85 25.59
C LEU A 12 -11.86 12.98 24.15
N SER A 13 -10.55 13.10 23.99
CA SER A 13 -9.86 12.92 22.71
C SER A 13 -10.07 11.49 22.25
N GLY A 14 -11.19 11.21 21.60
CA GLY A 14 -11.38 9.97 20.87
C GLY A 14 -10.28 9.89 19.82
N ALA A 15 -9.46 8.84 19.89
CA ALA A 15 -8.56 8.53 18.78
C ALA A 15 -9.44 8.42 17.53
N ALA A 16 -9.24 9.32 16.57
CA ALA A 16 -9.86 9.20 15.27
C ALA A 16 -9.30 7.91 14.66
N LEU A 17 -10.03 6.80 14.82
CA LEU A 17 -9.80 5.60 14.06
C LEU A 17 -10.11 6.02 12.62
N ALA A 18 -9.08 6.26 11.81
CA ALA A 18 -9.28 6.42 10.40
C ALA A 18 -10.03 5.18 9.92
N ASP A 19 -11.22 5.37 9.33
CA ASP A 19 -12.02 4.26 8.82
C ASP A 19 -11.13 3.43 7.90
N SER A 20 -10.91 2.17 8.30
CA SER A 20 -10.10 1.23 7.54
C SER A 20 -11.00 0.21 6.90
N VAL A 21 -10.89 0.06 5.58
CA VAL A 21 -11.69 -0.86 4.79
C VAL A 21 -10.80 -1.99 4.32
N ARG A 22 -11.18 -3.23 4.66
CA ARG A 22 -10.45 -4.42 4.22
C ARG A 22 -11.01 -4.93 2.91
N HIS A 23 -10.16 -4.95 1.89
CA HIS A 23 -10.44 -5.50 0.57
C HIS A 23 -9.84 -6.90 0.43
N PRO A 24 -10.56 -7.86 -0.19
CA PRO A 24 -10.00 -9.19 -0.45
C PRO A 24 -8.94 -9.17 -1.56
N SER A 25 -8.87 -8.12 -2.39
CA SER A 25 -7.98 -7.99 -3.53
C SER A 25 -7.48 -6.56 -3.67
N VAL A 26 -6.40 -6.38 -4.43
CA VAL A 26 -5.90 -5.05 -4.79
C VAL A 26 -6.93 -4.35 -5.70
N PRO A 27 -7.29 -3.08 -5.45
CA PRO A 27 -8.15 -2.30 -6.34
C PRO A 27 -7.58 -2.18 -7.76
N GLU A 28 -8.46 -2.26 -8.77
CA GLU A 28 -8.10 -2.32 -10.20
C GLU A 28 -7.20 -1.17 -10.66
N ARG A 29 -7.41 0.03 -10.13
CA ARG A 29 -6.60 1.21 -10.49
C ARG A 29 -5.12 1.11 -10.14
N LEU A 30 -4.73 0.15 -9.30
CA LEU A 30 -3.33 -0.11 -8.94
C LEU A 30 -2.70 -1.21 -9.79
N TRP A 31 -3.47 -1.89 -10.63
CA TRP A 31 -2.97 -3.01 -11.42
C TRP A 31 -2.05 -2.52 -12.53
N GLY A 32 -1.08 -3.36 -12.89
CA GLY A 32 -0.14 -3.11 -13.98
C GLY A 32 1.30 -3.37 -13.60
N THR A 33 2.19 -3.03 -14.52
CA THR A 33 3.63 -3.13 -14.35
C THR A 33 4.18 -1.74 -13.99
N TRP A 34 5.02 -1.68 -12.98
CA TRP A 34 5.53 -0.44 -12.42
C TRP A 34 7.05 -0.44 -12.42
N ALA A 35 7.66 0.70 -12.77
CA ALA A 35 9.12 0.89 -12.81
C ALA A 35 9.51 2.25 -12.20
N PRO A 36 10.75 2.42 -11.70
CA PRO A 36 11.21 3.71 -11.16
C PRO A 36 11.18 4.84 -12.20
N SER A 37 11.33 4.49 -13.47
CA SER A 37 11.27 5.40 -14.61
C SER A 37 10.83 4.67 -15.88
N ALA A 38 10.42 5.42 -16.91
CA ALA A 38 9.88 4.85 -18.14
C ALA A 38 10.92 4.04 -18.95
N ASP A 39 12.20 4.44 -18.90
CA ASP A 39 13.32 3.73 -19.53
C ASP A 39 13.61 2.36 -18.89
N LEU A 40 13.17 2.14 -17.65
CA LEU A 40 13.35 0.88 -16.94
C LEU A 40 12.17 -0.08 -17.11
N CYS A 41 11.13 0.29 -17.86
CA CYS A 41 9.96 -0.57 -18.08
C CYS A 41 10.26 -1.86 -18.85
N THR A 42 11.34 -1.89 -19.62
CA THR A 42 11.79 -3.10 -20.32
C THR A 42 12.76 -3.95 -19.48
N ASP A 43 13.28 -3.40 -18.38
CA ASP A 43 14.16 -4.13 -17.46
C ASP A 43 13.34 -4.87 -16.39
N SER A 44 13.10 -6.15 -16.64
CA SER A 44 12.40 -7.04 -15.71
C SER A 44 12.99 -7.07 -14.29
N LYS A 45 14.26 -6.70 -14.10
CA LYS A 45 14.89 -6.64 -12.77
C LYS A 45 14.46 -5.42 -11.97
N SER A 46 14.11 -4.33 -12.67
CA SER A 46 13.72 -3.04 -12.11
C SER A 46 12.21 -2.85 -11.99
N THR A 47 11.41 -3.74 -12.59
CA THR A 47 9.95 -3.70 -12.54
C THR A 47 9.35 -4.53 -11.41
N PHE A 48 8.14 -4.19 -11.00
CA PHE A 48 7.23 -5.11 -10.31
C PHE A 48 5.83 -5.08 -10.94
N VAL A 49 5.07 -6.16 -10.75
CA VAL A 49 3.72 -6.32 -11.28
C VAL A 49 2.73 -6.41 -10.15
N VAL A 50 1.66 -5.61 -10.24
CA VAL A 50 0.51 -5.62 -9.34
C VAL A 50 -0.69 -6.17 -10.09
N SER A 51 -1.39 -7.10 -9.45
CA SER A 51 -2.65 -7.68 -9.94
C SER A 51 -3.63 -7.85 -8.77
N ALA A 52 -4.86 -8.30 -9.04
CA ALA A 52 -5.88 -8.53 -8.01
C ALA A 52 -5.37 -9.32 -6.79
N LYS A 53 -4.55 -10.36 -7.04
CA LYS A 53 -4.10 -11.33 -6.03
C LYS A 53 -2.60 -11.49 -5.95
N GLY A 54 -1.84 -10.71 -6.72
CA GLY A 54 -0.40 -10.90 -6.86
C GLY A 54 0.39 -9.61 -6.78
N TYR A 55 1.53 -9.68 -6.11
CA TYR A 55 2.59 -8.67 -6.15
C TYR A 55 3.89 -9.39 -6.51
N VAL A 56 4.42 -9.13 -7.70
CA VAL A 56 5.55 -9.90 -8.25
C VAL A 56 6.71 -8.96 -8.50
N THR A 57 7.87 -9.28 -7.93
CA THR A 57 9.13 -8.58 -8.18
C THR A 57 10.13 -9.52 -8.86
N SER A 58 11.29 -8.99 -9.21
CA SER A 58 12.42 -9.79 -9.69
C SER A 58 12.97 -10.77 -8.63
N GLN A 59 12.66 -10.56 -7.35
CA GLN A 59 13.20 -11.33 -6.22
C GLN A 59 12.16 -12.27 -5.59
N ALA A 60 10.87 -11.93 -5.65
CA ALA A 60 9.83 -12.67 -4.95
C ALA A 60 8.51 -12.71 -5.72
N ASN A 61 7.74 -13.77 -5.47
CA ASN A 61 6.35 -13.87 -5.90
C ASN A 61 5.48 -13.83 -4.65
N CYS A 62 4.60 -12.84 -4.54
CA CYS A 62 3.76 -12.65 -3.37
C CYS A 62 2.28 -12.82 -3.71
N ALA A 63 1.59 -13.59 -2.89
CA ALA A 63 0.14 -13.77 -2.94
C ALA A 63 -0.53 -12.81 -1.94
N ILE A 64 -1.37 -11.92 -2.46
CA ILE A 64 -2.16 -10.98 -1.66
C ILE A 64 -3.19 -11.77 -0.85
N GLN A 65 -3.11 -11.64 0.48
CA GLN A 65 -4.08 -12.22 1.38
C GLN A 65 -5.26 -11.26 1.57
N TRP A 66 -4.97 -9.97 1.77
CA TRP A 66 -5.93 -8.86 1.79
C TRP A 66 -5.21 -7.52 1.64
N VAL A 67 -5.97 -6.46 1.44
CA VAL A 67 -5.48 -5.08 1.42
C VAL A 67 -6.29 -4.26 2.40
N THR A 68 -5.63 -3.46 3.22
CA THR A 68 -6.29 -2.47 4.09
C THR A 68 -6.22 -1.11 3.40
N GLU A 69 -7.35 -0.48 3.15
CA GLU A 69 -7.46 0.90 2.69
C GLU A 69 -7.70 1.81 3.87
N THR A 70 -6.91 2.88 3.98
CA THR A 70 -7.06 3.93 4.98
C THR A 70 -7.11 5.28 4.29
N ALA A 71 -7.97 6.19 4.74
CA ALA A 71 -7.97 7.56 4.23
C ALA A 71 -6.63 8.26 4.50
N GLY A 72 -6.05 8.88 3.45
CA GLY A 72 -4.86 9.72 3.54
C GLY A 72 -5.13 11.13 3.04
N ALA A 73 -4.21 12.06 3.30
CA ALA A 73 -4.36 13.46 2.94
C ALA A 73 -4.48 13.70 1.43
N ASP A 74 -3.71 12.95 0.64
CA ASP A 74 -3.64 13.05 -0.82
C ASP A 74 -4.39 11.91 -1.53
N GLY A 75 -5.31 11.26 -0.81
CA GLY A 75 -6.03 10.08 -1.27
C GLY A 75 -5.78 8.85 -0.40
N PRO A 76 -6.43 7.72 -0.73
CA PRO A 76 -6.36 6.50 0.06
C PRO A 76 -4.97 5.86 0.02
N ILE A 77 -4.56 5.36 1.17
CA ILE A 77 -3.33 4.60 1.39
C ILE A 77 -3.70 3.13 1.48
N TYR A 78 -2.98 2.29 0.75
CA TYR A 78 -3.18 0.85 0.79
C TYR A 78 -2.04 0.17 1.51
N SER A 79 -2.36 -0.72 2.44
CA SER A 79 -1.43 -1.68 3.04
C SER A 79 -1.78 -3.07 2.51
N ALA A 80 -0.99 -3.57 1.56
CA ALA A 80 -1.13 -4.93 1.05
C ALA A 80 -0.47 -5.92 2.01
N HIS A 81 -1.25 -6.86 2.52
CA HIS A 81 -0.79 -7.95 3.37
C HIS A 81 -0.66 -9.20 2.51
N MET A 82 0.56 -9.73 2.41
CA MET A 82 0.90 -10.74 1.42
C MET A 82 1.83 -11.81 1.96
N ARG A 83 1.67 -13.01 1.42
CA ARG A 83 2.59 -14.12 1.64
C ARG A 83 3.52 -14.24 0.45
N CYS A 84 4.81 -14.03 0.68
CA CYS A 84 5.84 -13.99 -0.34
C CYS A 84 6.71 -15.25 -0.30
N ALA A 85 7.01 -15.81 -1.47
CA ALA A 85 8.06 -16.79 -1.66
C ALA A 85 9.24 -16.13 -2.37
N SER A 86 10.45 -16.29 -1.82
CA SER A 86 11.67 -15.90 -2.51
C SER A 86 11.84 -16.75 -3.76
N ARG A 87 12.33 -16.15 -4.86
CA ARG A 87 12.67 -16.92 -6.06
C ARG A 87 13.89 -17.82 -5.85
N ALA A 88 14.77 -17.49 -4.90
CA ALA A 88 15.92 -18.32 -4.56
C ALA A 88 15.49 -19.55 -3.73
N GLU A 89 14.47 -19.40 -2.88
CA GLU A 89 14.00 -20.44 -1.95
C GLU A 89 12.46 -20.52 -1.98
N PRO A 90 11.87 -21.09 -3.04
CA PRO A 90 10.41 -21.03 -3.25
C PRO A 90 9.57 -21.80 -2.22
N GLN A 91 10.20 -22.69 -1.45
CA GLN A 91 9.54 -23.51 -0.42
C GLN A 91 9.35 -22.75 0.89
N GLU A 92 10.11 -21.68 1.11
CA GLU A 92 9.99 -20.85 2.30
C GLU A 92 9.14 -19.61 1.99
N THR A 93 8.11 -19.39 2.80
CA THR A 93 7.23 -18.23 2.65
C THR A 93 7.25 -17.35 3.87
N SER A 94 7.25 -16.04 3.65
CA SER A 94 7.15 -15.02 4.71
C SER A 94 5.92 -14.14 4.52
N GLU A 95 5.36 -13.67 5.63
CA GLU A 95 4.33 -12.64 5.61
C GLU A 95 5.01 -11.26 5.53
N VAL A 96 4.56 -10.44 4.57
CA VAL A 96 5.11 -9.12 4.28
C VAL A 96 3.97 -8.12 4.15
N ASN A 97 4.22 -6.90 4.62
CA ASN A 97 3.34 -5.77 4.39
C ASN A 97 3.99 -4.83 3.37
N GLN A 98 3.20 -4.33 2.44
CA GLN A 98 3.63 -3.36 1.44
C GLN A 98 2.67 -2.18 1.44
N ILE A 99 3.18 -0.99 1.75
CA ILE A 99 2.44 0.26 1.59
C ILE A 99 2.46 0.64 0.12
N ILE A 100 1.30 0.99 -0.42
CA ILE A 100 1.09 1.49 -1.78
C ILE A 100 0.26 2.76 -1.68
N VAL A 101 0.82 3.87 -2.16
CA VAL A 101 0.14 5.16 -2.25
C VAL A 101 0.09 5.55 -3.72
N SER A 102 -1.08 5.54 -4.32
CA SER A 102 -1.23 6.01 -5.70
C SER A 102 -1.56 7.50 -5.70
N ASN A 103 -1.07 8.21 -6.71
CA ASN A 103 -1.62 9.51 -7.07
C ASN A 103 -2.33 9.44 -8.42
N ASP A 104 -3.20 10.40 -8.69
CA ASP A 104 -4.07 10.45 -9.87
C ASP A 104 -3.31 10.65 -11.20
N ARG A 105 -1.97 10.69 -11.18
CA ARG A 105 -1.12 10.97 -12.36
C ARG A 105 -0.41 9.73 -12.90
N GLY A 106 -0.93 8.53 -12.62
CA GLY A 106 -0.31 7.27 -13.06
C GLY A 106 1.04 7.00 -12.39
N GLN A 107 1.23 7.54 -11.18
CA GLN A 107 2.39 7.26 -10.34
C GLN A 107 1.90 6.59 -9.06
N LEU A 108 2.75 5.74 -8.51
CA LEU A 108 2.54 5.20 -7.18
C LEU A 108 3.84 5.22 -6.40
N SER A 109 3.73 5.34 -5.09
CA SER A 109 4.83 5.15 -4.16
C SER A 109 4.63 3.83 -3.43
N ALA A 110 5.66 3.00 -3.36
CA ALA A 110 5.60 1.73 -2.64
C ALA A 110 6.84 1.48 -1.78
N GLY A 111 6.62 0.91 -0.61
CA GLY A 111 7.69 0.52 0.33
C GLY A 111 7.13 -0.33 1.49
N PRO A 112 8.00 -1.00 2.26
CA PRO A 112 7.58 -1.73 3.47
C PRO A 112 7.06 -0.78 4.56
N ASP A 113 7.56 0.46 4.58
CA ASP A 113 7.23 1.51 5.54
C ASP A 113 7.13 2.88 4.84
N PHE A 114 6.47 3.85 5.49
CA PHE A 114 6.30 5.21 4.96
C PHE A 114 7.63 5.94 4.67
N LYS A 115 8.67 5.66 5.48
CA LYS A 115 10.02 6.24 5.32
C LYS A 115 10.79 5.66 4.12
N ASP A 116 10.39 4.47 3.65
CA ASP A 116 11.06 3.69 2.62
C ASP A 116 10.28 3.67 1.31
N LEU A 117 9.27 4.55 1.18
CA LEU A 117 8.48 4.68 -0.04
C LEU A 117 9.35 5.18 -1.19
N LYS A 118 9.34 4.42 -2.28
CA LYS A 118 9.96 4.79 -3.55
C LYS A 118 8.88 5.08 -4.57
N SER A 119 9.11 6.09 -5.41
CA SER A 119 8.20 6.46 -6.48
C SER A 119 8.40 5.57 -7.71
N TYR A 120 7.29 5.22 -8.35
CA TYR A 120 7.22 4.40 -9.55
C TYR A 120 6.20 4.99 -10.52
N ARG A 121 6.39 4.67 -11.80
CA ARG A 121 5.48 5.04 -12.90
C ARG A 121 4.91 3.78 -13.52
N LEU A 122 3.66 3.87 -13.95
CA LEU A 122 3.02 2.80 -14.71
C LEU A 122 3.75 2.65 -16.05
N CYS A 123 4.11 1.41 -16.36
CA CYS A 123 4.70 1.08 -17.66
C CYS A 123 3.61 1.04 -18.74
N PRO A 124 3.90 1.54 -19.95
CA PRO A 124 2.98 1.44 -21.07
C PRO A 124 2.58 -0.01 -21.32
N THR A 125 1.30 -0.25 -21.58
CA THR A 125 0.85 -1.52 -22.13
C THR A 125 1.34 -1.59 -23.57
N ASN A 126 2.16 -2.60 -23.91
CA ASN A 126 2.57 -2.86 -25.29
C ASN A 126 1.37 -3.20 -26.18
#